data_AF-A0A5K0YRR9-F1
#
_entry.id   AF-A0A5K0YRR9-F1
#
_cell.length_a   1.000
_cell.length_b   1.000
_cell.length_c   1.000
_cell.angle_alpha   90.00
_cell.angle_beta   90.00
_cell.angle_gamma   90.00
#
_symmetry.space_group_name_H-M   'P 1'
#
loop_
_entity.id
_entity.type
_entity.pdbx_description
1 polymer ?
#
loop_
_entity_poly.entity_id
_entity_poly.type
_entity_poly.pdbx_seq_one_letter_code
_entity_poly.pdbx_strand_id
1 'polypeptide(L)'
;VWSSKTVYVEWPSVAACALAGIVVFADAGKRLYRLSRTKHRFKGSFSWSMAMWWYAFMCVGGFWFHSLDRRELFHKVDVVGTACSSASIVAGSVGFDDRKPTNRRILTAFYLSATVVGFFWASQLVRELMYLLPAAAAFISCFRFYLNIVAAEFGGGRKMGGRNEKERKRKDKVGRWVLVAGFGGASILVGLVSSRWIMEMIGQNFGQAFWVFFGCHVALWGLFRMLVALNDVELLVFA
;
A
#
# COMPACT_ATOMS: atom_id res chain seq x y z
N VAL A 1 35.30 -15.29 -15.61
CA VAL A 1 34.52 -14.46 -16.55
C VAL A 1 33.12 -15.06 -16.64
N TRP A 2 32.16 -14.54 -15.86
CA TRP A 2 30.77 -14.96 -15.97
C TRP A 2 30.14 -14.15 -17.11
N SER A 3 29.88 -14.79 -18.25
CA SER A 3 29.08 -14.22 -19.32
C SER A 3 27.61 -14.24 -18.86
N SER A 4 27.18 -13.21 -18.13
CA SER A 4 25.76 -13.01 -17.84
C SER A 4 25.11 -12.49 -19.11
N LYS A 5 24.44 -13.37 -19.86
CA LYS A 5 23.50 -12.94 -20.90
C LYS A 5 22.45 -12.06 -20.23
N THR A 6 22.47 -10.77 -20.51
CA THR A 6 21.44 -9.81 -20.07
C THR A 6 20.12 -10.26 -20.68
N VAL A 7 19.18 -10.69 -19.84
CA VAL A 7 17.83 -11.05 -20.26
C VAL A 7 17.01 -9.77 -20.26
N TYR A 8 16.72 -9.23 -21.44
CA TYR A 8 15.81 -8.11 -21.60
C TYR A 8 14.39 -8.62 -21.47
N VAL A 9 13.75 -8.40 -20.33
CA VAL A 9 12.32 -8.66 -20.19
C VAL A 9 11.57 -7.66 -21.06
N GLU A 10 10.64 -8.16 -21.90
CA GLU A 10 9.90 -7.31 -22.81
C GLU A 10 9.03 -6.29 -22.06
N TRP A 11 9.23 -5.01 -22.40
CA TRP A 11 8.54 -3.85 -21.82
C TRP A 11 7.00 -3.98 -21.73
N PRO A 12 6.28 -4.57 -22.72
CA PRO A 12 4.84 -4.76 -22.63
C PRO A 12 4.39 -5.65 -21.46
N SER A 13 5.16 -6.68 -21.11
CA SER A 13 4.83 -7.57 -19.99
C SER A 13 4.92 -6.85 -18.64
N VAL A 14 5.90 -5.95 -18.53
CA VAL A 14 6.11 -5.10 -17.34
C VAL A 14 4.97 -4.10 -17.19
N ALA A 15 4.60 -3.44 -18.28
CA ALA A 15 3.48 -2.52 -18.31
C ALA A 15 2.17 -3.22 -17.96
N ALA A 16 1.93 -4.43 -18.48
CA ALA A 16 0.73 -5.22 -18.18
C ALA A 16 0.63 -5.58 -16.69
N CYS A 17 1.72 -6.02 -16.07
CA CYS A 17 1.75 -6.32 -14.63
C CYS A 17 1.52 -5.08 -13.76
N ALA A 18 2.14 -3.95 -14.10
CA ALA A 18 1.94 -2.69 -13.39
C ALA A 18 0.48 -2.19 -13.51
N LEU A 19 -0.08 -2.24 -14.73
CA LEU A 19 -1.47 -1.85 -15.00
C LEU A 19 -2.47 -2.77 -14.30
N ALA A 20 -2.24 -4.09 -14.32
CA ALA A 20 -3.08 -5.04 -13.60
C ALA A 20 -3.11 -4.74 -12.10
N GLY A 21 -1.94 -4.43 -11.52
CA GLY A 21 -1.83 -3.98 -10.14
C GLY A 21 -2.63 -2.71 -9.84
N ILE A 22 -2.46 -1.67 -10.66
CA ILE A 22 -3.22 -0.41 -10.57
C ILE A 22 -4.73 -0.66 -10.59
N VAL A 23 -5.22 -1.49 -11.52
CA VAL A 23 -6.65 -1.81 -11.65
C VAL A 23 -7.17 -2.55 -10.41
N VAL A 24 -6.43 -3.55 -9.91
CA VAL A 24 -6.80 -4.30 -8.70
C VAL A 24 -6.93 -3.37 -7.49
N PHE A 25 -5.99 -2.43 -7.31
CA PHE A 25 -6.03 -1.49 -6.20
C PHE A 25 -7.13 -0.44 -6.34
N ALA A 26 -7.38 0.06 -7.56
CA ALA A 26 -8.50 0.95 -7.82
C ALA A 26 -9.85 0.27 -7.52
N ASP A 27 -10.03 -0.99 -7.94
CA ASP A 27 -11.24 -1.76 -7.66
C ASP A 27 -11.38 -2.07 -6.16
N ALA A 28 -10.30 -2.51 -5.50
CA ALA A 28 -10.30 -2.76 -4.05
C ALA A 28 -10.69 -1.48 -3.27
N GLY A 29 -10.11 -0.35 -3.65
CA GLY A 29 -10.47 0.95 -3.11
C GLY A 29 -11.94 1.30 -3.34
N LYS A 30 -12.47 1.11 -4.55
CA LYS A 30 -13.89 1.36 -4.86
C LYS A 30 -14.82 0.52 -4.01
N ARG A 31 -14.49 -0.75 -3.79
CA ARG A 31 -15.30 -1.66 -2.95
C ARG A 31 -15.25 -1.26 -1.48
N LEU A 32 -14.07 -0.92 -0.96
CA LEU A 32 -13.92 -0.37 0.39
C LEU A 32 -14.67 0.95 0.57
N TYR A 33 -14.65 1.83 -0.44
CA TYR A 33 -15.42 3.06 -0.42
C TYR A 33 -16.91 2.77 -0.26
N ARG A 34 -17.46 1.85 -1.05
CA ARG A 34 -18.86 1.41 -0.94
C ARG A 34 -19.16 0.89 0.47
N LEU A 35 -18.32 0.00 0.99
CA LEU A 35 -18.45 -0.53 2.35
C LEU A 35 -18.44 0.58 3.41
N SER A 36 -17.57 1.58 3.26
CA SER A 36 -17.47 2.74 4.17
C SER A 36 -18.77 3.57 4.23
N ARG A 37 -19.67 3.41 3.26
CA ARG A 37 -20.98 4.09 3.21
C ARG A 37 -22.13 3.22 3.72
N THR A 38 -21.89 1.95 4.04
CA THR A 38 -22.91 1.04 4.56
C THR A 38 -22.99 1.07 6.09
N LYS A 39 -24.00 0.39 6.66
CA LYS A 39 -24.12 0.16 8.10
C LYS A 39 -22.96 -0.70 8.67
N HIS A 40 -22.28 -1.49 7.84
CA HIS A 40 -21.17 -2.37 8.22
C HIS A 40 -19.79 -1.69 8.16
N ARG A 41 -19.74 -0.36 8.10
CA ARG A 41 -18.49 0.39 8.09
C ARG A 41 -17.72 0.27 9.41
N PHE A 42 -16.42 0.01 9.32
CA PHE A 42 -15.49 -0.03 10.46
C PHE A 42 -14.58 1.22 10.48
N LYS A 43 -13.90 1.45 11.60
CA LYS A 43 -12.97 2.59 11.76
C LYS A 43 -11.80 2.45 10.77
N GLY A 44 -11.52 3.51 10.02
CA GLY A 44 -10.46 3.51 9.02
C GLY A 44 -10.89 2.92 7.68
N SER A 45 -12.15 2.51 7.49
CA SER A 45 -12.63 1.93 6.23
C SER A 45 -12.59 2.92 5.05
N PHE A 46 -12.83 4.20 5.30
CA PHE A 46 -12.67 5.26 4.31
C PHE A 46 -11.19 5.61 4.10
N SER A 47 -10.39 5.68 5.16
CA SER A 47 -8.94 5.90 5.04
C SER A 47 -8.27 4.79 4.23
N TRP A 48 -8.54 3.52 4.53
CA TRP A 48 -8.03 2.40 3.76
C TRP A 48 -8.53 2.39 2.30
N SER A 49 -9.78 2.79 2.07
CA SER A 49 -10.27 3.02 0.71
C SER A 49 -9.42 4.06 -0.03
N MET A 50 -9.16 5.21 0.58
CA MET A 50 -8.39 6.29 -0.04
C MET A 50 -6.92 5.90 -0.21
N ALA A 51 -6.35 5.11 0.70
CA ALA A 51 -4.99 4.56 0.55
C ALA A 51 -4.85 3.77 -0.76
N MET A 52 -5.80 2.89 -1.07
CA MET A 52 -5.77 2.10 -2.31
C MET A 52 -5.90 2.96 -3.57
N TRP A 53 -6.79 3.96 -3.56
CA TRP A 53 -6.95 4.88 -4.69
C TRP A 53 -5.69 5.72 -4.91
N TRP A 54 -5.18 6.36 -3.86
CA TRP A 54 -3.98 7.20 -3.95
C TRP A 54 -2.73 6.40 -4.31
N TYR A 55 -2.63 5.15 -3.84
CA TYR A 55 -1.59 4.23 -4.27
C TYR A 55 -1.67 3.89 -5.77
N ALA A 56 -2.88 3.67 -6.31
CA ALA A 56 -3.06 3.46 -7.74
C ALA A 56 -2.63 4.69 -8.55
N PHE A 57 -2.99 5.90 -8.10
CA PHE A 57 -2.54 7.16 -8.72
C PHE A 57 -1.02 7.35 -8.65
N MET A 58 -0.43 7.10 -7.49
CA MET A 58 1.03 7.09 -7.28
C MET A 58 1.71 6.16 -8.27
N CYS A 59 1.21 4.92 -8.40
CA CYS A 59 1.73 3.94 -9.34
C CYS A 59 1.67 4.43 -10.78
N VAL A 60 0.56 5.05 -11.22
CA VAL A 60 0.47 5.63 -12.57
C VAL A 60 1.52 6.73 -12.76
N GLY A 61 1.65 7.63 -11.79
CA GLY A 61 2.63 8.73 -11.82
C GLY A 61 4.07 8.22 -11.87
N GLY A 62 4.44 7.36 -10.93
CA GLY A 62 5.78 6.79 -10.83
C GLY A 62 6.15 5.94 -12.05
N PHE A 63 5.22 5.14 -12.57
CA PHE A 63 5.46 4.32 -13.77
C PHE A 63 5.75 5.20 -14.97
N TRP A 64 4.94 6.25 -15.17
CA TRP A 64 5.14 7.14 -16.30
C TRP A 64 6.40 7.97 -16.15
N PHE A 65 6.65 8.54 -14.97
CA PHE A 65 7.81 9.38 -14.71
C PHE A 65 9.14 8.64 -14.81
N HIS A 66 9.23 7.47 -14.18
CA HIS A 66 10.48 6.73 -14.09
C HIS A 66 10.77 5.86 -15.32
N SER A 67 9.74 5.41 -16.02
CA SER A 67 9.91 4.36 -17.04
C SER A 67 9.48 4.75 -18.46
N LEU A 68 8.70 5.82 -18.66
CA LEU A 68 8.26 6.27 -19.99
C LEU A 68 8.76 7.66 -20.34
N ASP A 69 8.44 8.66 -19.51
CA ASP A 69 8.66 10.07 -19.82
C ASP A 69 8.83 10.88 -18.53
N ARG A 70 10.01 11.50 -18.36
CA ARG A 70 10.41 12.26 -17.16
C ARG A 70 9.74 13.64 -17.07
N ARG A 71 8.46 13.75 -17.43
CA ARG A 71 7.71 15.02 -17.28
C ARG A 71 7.44 15.31 -15.82
N GLU A 72 7.60 16.57 -15.45
CA GLU A 72 7.33 17.07 -14.10
C GLU A 72 5.90 16.76 -13.62
N LEU A 73 4.94 16.70 -14.54
CA LEU A 73 3.55 16.34 -14.23
C LEU A 73 3.45 14.96 -13.56
N PHE A 74 4.14 13.94 -14.10
CA PHE A 74 4.05 12.58 -13.58
C PHE A 74 4.79 12.42 -12.25
N HIS A 75 5.89 13.16 -12.06
CA HIS A 75 6.55 13.29 -10.75
C HIS A 75 5.61 13.94 -9.72
N LYS A 76 4.84 14.97 -10.08
CA LYS A 76 3.86 15.59 -9.16
C LYS A 76 2.77 14.61 -8.76
N VAL A 77 2.26 13.82 -9.71
CA VAL A 77 1.27 12.76 -9.45
C VAL A 77 1.84 11.71 -8.49
N ASP A 78 3.08 11.28 -8.70
CA ASP A 78 3.76 10.32 -7.83
C ASP A 78 3.90 10.86 -6.38
N VAL A 79 4.43 12.08 -6.24
CA VAL A 79 4.61 12.73 -4.92
C VAL A 79 3.29 12.90 -4.17
N VAL A 80 2.26 13.45 -4.83
CA VAL A 80 0.96 13.67 -4.20
C VAL A 80 0.28 12.35 -3.88
N GLY A 81 0.35 11.39 -4.79
CA GLY A 81 -0.16 10.03 -4.57
C GLY A 81 0.49 9.37 -3.36
N THR A 82 1.81 9.45 -3.24
CA THR A 82 2.58 8.91 -2.11
C THR A 82 2.18 9.57 -0.80
N ALA A 83 2.13 10.90 -0.75
CA ALA A 83 1.79 11.66 0.44
C ALA A 83 0.37 11.31 0.94
N CYS A 84 -0.61 11.34 0.03
CA CYS A 84 -2.00 11.07 0.34
C CYS A 84 -2.25 9.60 0.70
N SER A 85 -1.61 8.66 -0.02
CA SER A 85 -1.68 7.23 0.29
C SER A 85 -1.12 6.94 1.68
N SER A 86 0.06 7.47 1.98
CA SER A 86 0.74 7.26 3.26
C SER A 86 -0.05 7.85 4.43
N ALA A 87 -0.56 9.07 4.31
CA ALA A 87 -1.42 9.67 5.34
C ALA A 87 -2.69 8.82 5.58
N SER A 88 -3.25 8.25 4.52
CA SER A 88 -4.40 7.37 4.59
C SER A 88 -4.07 6.02 5.25
N ILE A 89 -2.89 5.46 5.00
CA ILE A 89 -2.38 4.26 5.66
C ILE A 89 -2.16 4.53 7.15
N VAL A 90 -1.57 5.67 7.53
CA VAL A 90 -1.40 6.05 8.94
C VAL A 90 -2.77 6.14 9.61
N ALA A 91 -3.69 6.93 9.06
CA ALA A 91 -5.04 7.10 9.60
C ALA A 91 -5.79 5.76 9.72
N GLY A 92 -5.68 4.90 8.71
CA GLY A 92 -6.27 3.58 8.69
C GLY A 92 -5.65 2.62 9.73
N SER A 93 -4.32 2.65 9.90
CA SER A 93 -3.58 1.75 10.80
C SER A 93 -3.77 2.11 12.27
N VAL A 94 -3.90 3.40 12.59
CA VAL A 94 -4.17 3.86 13.97
C VAL A 94 -5.66 3.77 14.34
N GLY A 95 -6.52 3.35 13.42
CA GLY A 95 -7.96 3.23 13.65
C GLY A 95 -8.67 4.58 13.80
N PHE A 96 -8.24 5.60 13.04
CA PHE A 96 -8.89 6.90 12.99
C PHE A 96 -10.39 6.74 12.69
N ASP A 97 -11.25 7.38 13.49
CA ASP A 97 -12.70 7.19 13.39
C ASP A 97 -13.29 8.01 12.23
N ASP A 98 -12.99 7.58 11.02
CA ASP A 98 -13.52 8.11 9.77
C ASP A 98 -15.00 7.77 9.53
N ARG A 99 -15.73 7.19 10.49
CA ARG A 99 -17.19 7.03 10.40
C ARG A 99 -17.89 8.37 10.63
N LYS A 100 -17.24 9.30 11.35
CA LYS A 100 -17.73 10.65 11.58
C LYS A 100 -17.55 11.49 10.30
N PRO A 101 -18.58 12.21 9.83
CA PRO A 101 -18.48 13.02 8.62
C PRO A 101 -17.44 14.14 8.75
N THR A 102 -17.27 14.73 9.93
CA THR A 102 -16.24 15.73 10.22
C THR A 102 -14.83 15.20 9.95
N ASN A 103 -14.54 13.98 10.42
CA ASN A 103 -13.24 13.35 10.23
C ASN A 103 -12.95 13.03 8.76
N ARG A 104 -13.98 12.61 8.00
CA ARG A 104 -13.85 12.46 6.53
C ARG A 104 -13.56 13.78 5.85
N ARG A 105 -14.24 14.86 6.24
CA ARG A 105 -14.01 16.19 5.67
C ARG A 105 -12.59 16.68 5.94
N ILE A 106 -12.04 16.43 7.14
CA ILE A 106 -10.65 16.75 7.48
C ILE A 106 -9.68 16.01 6.56
N LEU A 107 -9.87 14.70 6.37
CA LEU A 107 -9.04 13.91 5.45
C LEU A 107 -9.15 14.40 4.00
N THR A 108 -10.37 14.68 3.53
CA THR A 108 -10.58 15.23 2.19
C THR A 108 -9.92 16.59 2.02
N ALA A 109 -10.02 17.47 3.02
CA ALA A 109 -9.37 18.77 3.00
C ALA A 109 -7.84 18.63 2.94
N PHE A 110 -7.27 17.67 3.69
CA PHE A 110 -5.86 17.34 3.62
C PHE A 110 -5.45 16.85 2.21
N TYR A 111 -6.22 15.96 1.58
CA TYR A 111 -5.90 15.50 0.23
C TYR A 111 -5.94 16.64 -0.80
N LEU A 112 -6.92 17.53 -0.69
CA LEU A 112 -7.03 18.71 -1.54
C LEU A 112 -5.85 19.66 -1.32
N SER A 113 -5.49 19.96 -0.07
CA SER A 113 -4.36 20.85 0.21
C SER A 113 -3.03 20.25 -0.24
N ALA A 114 -2.80 18.96 0.00
CA ALA A 114 -1.62 18.25 -0.48
C ALA A 114 -1.52 18.29 -2.01
N THR A 115 -2.65 18.15 -2.71
CA THR A 115 -2.69 18.27 -4.18
C THR A 115 -2.34 19.68 -4.64
N VAL A 116 -2.96 20.71 -4.06
CA VAL A 116 -2.70 22.11 -4.43
C VAL A 116 -1.23 22.48 -4.17
N VAL A 117 -0.71 22.14 -2.99
CA VAL A 117 0.68 22.39 -2.62
C VAL A 117 1.63 21.63 -3.56
N GLY A 118 1.42 20.33 -3.76
CA GLY A 118 2.29 19.49 -4.59
C GLY A 118 2.32 19.91 -6.07
N PHE A 119 1.19 20.36 -6.63
CA PHE A 119 1.12 20.70 -8.05
C PHE A 119 1.57 22.13 -8.36
N PHE A 120 1.23 23.10 -7.50
CA PHE A 120 1.35 24.51 -7.83
C PHE A 120 2.42 25.26 -7.05
N TRP A 121 2.65 24.93 -5.76
CA TRP A 121 3.39 25.83 -4.85
C TRP A 121 4.65 25.22 -4.24
N ALA A 122 4.83 23.90 -4.30
CA ALA A 122 5.97 23.23 -3.67
C ALA A 122 7.25 23.31 -4.51
N SER A 123 8.33 23.79 -3.88
CA SER A 123 9.71 23.61 -4.36
C SER A 123 10.10 22.13 -4.38
N GLN A 124 11.18 21.78 -5.10
CA GLN A 124 11.65 20.38 -5.17
C GLN A 124 11.85 19.79 -3.76
N LEU A 125 12.49 20.53 -2.85
CA LEU A 125 12.71 20.09 -1.47
C LEU A 125 11.39 19.78 -0.74
N VAL A 126 10.37 20.63 -0.88
CA VAL A 126 9.06 20.41 -0.26
C VAL A 126 8.39 19.15 -0.82
N ARG A 127 8.53 18.89 -2.13
CA ARG A 127 7.99 17.67 -2.76
C ARG A 127 8.69 16.40 -2.27
N GLU A 128 10.02 16.43 -2.14
CA GLU A 128 10.78 15.31 -1.56
C GLU A 128 10.36 15.03 -0.11
N LEU A 129 10.15 16.07 0.70
CA LEU A 129 9.66 15.91 2.08
C LEU A 129 8.24 15.35 2.13
N MET A 130 7.36 15.78 1.21
CA MET A 130 6.01 15.23 1.06
C MET A 130 6.01 13.76 0.63
N TYR A 131 7.03 13.33 -0.10
CA TYR A 131 7.22 11.93 -0.46
C TYR A 131 7.75 11.12 0.73
N LEU A 132 8.85 11.56 1.34
CA LEU A 132 9.61 10.76 2.32
C LEU A 132 8.98 10.69 3.71
N LEU A 133 8.56 11.82 4.28
CA LEU A 133 8.10 11.86 5.67
C LEU A 133 6.82 11.07 5.90
N PRO A 134 5.76 11.22 5.06
CA PRO A 134 4.55 10.42 5.22
C PRO A 134 4.81 8.93 4.98
N ALA A 135 5.65 8.58 4.00
CA ALA A 135 5.99 7.19 3.71
C ALA A 135 6.70 6.52 4.90
N ALA A 136 7.66 7.21 5.52
CA ALA A 136 8.33 6.74 6.73
C ALA A 136 7.34 6.59 7.91
N ALA A 137 6.44 7.55 8.10
CA ALA A 137 5.42 7.48 9.15
C ALA A 137 4.44 6.32 8.91
N ALA A 138 4.05 6.07 7.66
CA ALA A 138 3.23 4.93 7.28
C ALA A 138 3.93 3.61 7.54
N PHE A 139 5.21 3.49 7.16
CA PHE A 139 6.02 2.31 7.45
C PHE A 139 6.10 2.02 8.96
N ILE A 140 6.41 3.02 9.78
CA ILE A 140 6.45 2.90 11.24
C ILE A 140 5.07 2.51 11.80
N SER A 141 4.00 3.11 11.30
CA SER A 141 2.63 2.82 11.76
C SER A 141 2.23 1.39 11.42
N CYS A 142 2.52 0.91 10.22
CA CYS A 142 2.29 -0.47 9.82
C CYS A 142 3.15 -1.44 10.61
N PHE A 143 4.41 -1.11 10.86
CA PHE A 143 5.32 -1.94 11.66
C PHE A 143 4.86 -2.05 13.11
N ARG A 144 4.47 -0.94 13.74
CA ARG A 144 3.88 -0.94 15.09
C ARG A 144 2.58 -1.73 15.14
N PHE A 145 1.71 -1.57 14.14
CA PHE A 145 0.48 -2.34 14.01
C PHE A 145 0.77 -3.85 13.91
N TYR A 146 1.75 -4.23 13.09
CA TYR A 146 2.23 -5.60 12.97
C TYR A 146 2.76 -6.15 14.29
N LEU A 147 3.65 -5.42 14.98
CA LEU A 147 4.19 -5.84 16.27
C LEU A 147 3.09 -6.03 17.32
N ASN A 148 2.06 -5.18 17.33
CA ASN A 148 0.93 -5.33 18.25
C ASN A 148 0.12 -6.61 17.98
N ILE A 149 -0.04 -6.99 16.70
CA ILE A 149 -0.71 -8.25 16.32
C ILE A 149 0.13 -9.45 16.75
N VAL A 150 1.42 -9.45 16.43
CA VAL A 150 2.34 -10.53 16.80
C VAL A 150 2.44 -10.66 18.32
N ALA A 151 2.55 -9.55 19.05
CA ALA A 151 2.56 -9.57 20.52
C ALA A 151 1.24 -10.12 21.10
N ALA A 152 0.10 -9.82 20.48
CA ALA A 152 -1.19 -10.39 20.87
C ALA A 152 -1.29 -11.90 20.57
N GLU A 153 -0.60 -12.40 19.54
CA GLU A 153 -0.54 -13.83 19.21
C GLU A 153 0.44 -14.62 20.08
N PHE A 154 1.63 -14.08 20.37
CA PHE A 154 2.69 -14.80 21.10
C PHE A 154 2.72 -14.50 22.62
N GLY A 155 2.12 -13.40 23.08
CA GLY A 155 2.25 -12.91 24.46
C GLY A 155 1.16 -13.33 25.45
N GLY A 156 0.20 -14.18 25.08
CA GLY A 156 -0.99 -14.38 25.93
C GLY A 156 -1.58 -15.78 25.90
N GLY A 157 -0.99 -16.69 26.67
CA GLY A 157 -1.60 -17.96 27.12
C GLY A 157 -2.81 -17.74 28.03
N ARG A 158 -3.89 -17.13 27.52
CA ARG A 158 -5.22 -17.21 28.14
C ARG A 158 -5.97 -18.39 27.58
N LYS A 159 -5.99 -19.46 28.37
CA LYS A 159 -7.00 -20.53 28.31
C LYS A 159 -8.39 -19.89 28.16
N MET A 160 -9.04 -20.08 27.01
CA MET A 160 -10.49 -20.03 26.91
C MET A 160 -10.93 -21.23 26.07
N GLY A 161 -11.32 -22.30 26.77
CA GLY A 161 -12.07 -23.39 26.17
C GLY A 161 -13.40 -22.87 25.61
N GLY A 162 -13.79 -23.37 24.44
CA GLY A 162 -15.17 -23.27 23.95
C GLY A 162 -15.45 -22.41 22.71
N ARG A 163 -14.52 -21.54 22.26
CA ARG A 163 -14.67 -20.69 21.04
C ARG A 163 -13.77 -21.12 19.87
N ASN A 164 -13.29 -22.36 19.91
CA ASN A 164 -12.01 -22.75 19.33
C ASN A 164 -11.95 -22.82 17.79
N GLU A 165 -13.05 -22.95 17.05
CA GLU A 165 -12.93 -23.17 15.60
C GLU A 165 -12.99 -21.87 14.79
N LYS A 166 -13.96 -20.97 15.06
CA LYS A 166 -14.06 -19.69 14.36
C LYS A 166 -12.89 -18.76 14.68
N GLU A 167 -12.47 -18.72 15.94
CA GLU A 167 -11.34 -17.89 16.36
C GLU A 167 -10.01 -18.44 15.80
N ARG A 168 -9.85 -19.77 15.75
CA ARG A 168 -8.69 -20.41 15.12
C ARG A 168 -8.67 -20.18 13.61
N LYS A 169 -9.79 -20.35 12.90
CA LYS A 169 -9.90 -20.03 11.46
C LYS A 169 -9.59 -18.57 11.17
N ARG A 170 -9.98 -17.64 12.05
CA ARG A 170 -9.65 -16.22 11.93
C ARG A 170 -8.16 -15.96 12.15
N LYS A 171 -7.55 -16.56 13.17
CA LYS A 171 -6.10 -16.49 13.43
C LYS A 171 -5.29 -17.05 12.25
N ASP A 172 -5.66 -18.22 11.73
CA ASP A 172 -5.00 -18.82 10.57
C ASP A 172 -5.10 -17.93 9.31
N LYS A 173 -6.27 -17.30 9.09
CA LYS A 173 -6.45 -16.33 8.01
C LYS A 173 -5.57 -15.09 8.20
N VAL A 174 -5.51 -14.52 9.40
CA VAL A 174 -4.68 -13.34 9.71
C VAL A 174 -3.21 -13.67 9.53
N GLY A 175 -2.71 -14.77 10.11
CA GLY A 175 -1.33 -15.21 10.00
C GLY A 175 -0.87 -15.42 8.55
N ARG A 176 -1.73 -15.97 7.68
CA ARG A 176 -1.41 -16.08 6.24
C ARG A 176 -1.18 -14.72 5.59
N TRP A 177 -2.05 -13.74 5.85
CA TRP A 177 -1.93 -12.41 5.25
C TRP A 177 -0.80 -11.59 5.86
N VAL A 178 -0.47 -11.85 7.12
CA VAL A 178 0.73 -11.35 7.77
C VAL A 178 1.99 -11.83 7.04
N LEU A 179 2.10 -13.12 6.72
CA LEU A 179 3.22 -13.65 5.93
C LEU A 179 3.30 -13.03 4.53
N VAL A 180 2.16 -12.83 3.87
CA VAL A 180 2.10 -12.16 2.56
C VAL A 180 2.57 -10.70 2.66
N ALA A 181 2.13 -9.95 3.67
CA ALA A 181 2.59 -8.59 3.90
C ALA A 181 4.10 -8.52 4.21
N GLY A 182 4.59 -9.44 5.05
CA GLY A 182 6.01 -9.56 5.38
C GLY A 182 6.87 -9.92 4.17
N PHE A 183 6.40 -10.84 3.32
CA PHE A 183 7.06 -11.18 2.06
C PHE A 183 7.12 -9.99 1.10
N GLY A 184 6.02 -9.22 0.98
CA GLY A 184 6.02 -7.97 0.21
C GLY A 184 7.03 -6.96 0.74
N GLY A 185 7.07 -6.75 2.07
CA GLY A 185 8.03 -5.86 2.72
C GLY A 185 9.49 -6.30 2.53
N ALA A 186 9.78 -7.60 2.68
CA ALA A 186 11.10 -8.16 2.42
C ALA A 186 11.52 -7.99 0.96
N SER A 187 10.57 -8.16 0.01
CA SER A 187 10.82 -7.95 -1.42
C SER A 187 11.19 -6.50 -1.74
N ILE A 188 10.58 -5.52 -1.05
CA ILE A 188 10.94 -4.10 -1.17
C ILE A 188 12.36 -3.87 -0.64
N LEU A 189 12.71 -4.41 0.54
CA LEU A 189 14.04 -4.24 1.15
C LEU A 189 15.14 -4.86 0.28
N VAL A 190 14.93 -6.09 -0.20
CA VAL A 190 15.85 -6.74 -1.15
C VAL A 190 15.95 -5.93 -2.43
N GLY A 191 14.84 -5.43 -2.96
CA GLY A 191 14.81 -4.57 -4.13
C GLY A 191 15.59 -3.28 -3.96
N LEU A 192 15.53 -2.63 -2.79
CA LEU A 192 16.29 -1.43 -2.47
C LEU A 192 17.80 -1.71 -2.38
N VAL A 193 18.19 -2.73 -1.61
CA VAL A 193 19.60 -3.09 -1.38
C VAL A 193 20.28 -3.62 -2.65
N SER A 194 19.56 -4.43 -3.42
CA SER A 194 20.06 -5.05 -4.65
C SER A 194 19.66 -4.28 -5.92
N SER A 195 19.10 -3.07 -5.77
CA SER A 195 18.56 -2.26 -6.87
C SER A 195 19.54 -2.12 -8.03
N ARG A 196 20.80 -1.74 -7.74
CA ARG A 196 21.86 -1.61 -8.74
C ARG A 196 22.10 -2.91 -9.52
N TRP A 197 22.24 -4.03 -8.82
CA TRP A 197 22.51 -5.34 -9.43
C TRP A 197 21.32 -5.85 -10.25
N ILE A 198 20.09 -5.66 -9.75
CA ILE A 198 18.86 -6.03 -10.46
C ILE A 198 18.71 -5.20 -11.74
N MET A 199 18.99 -3.89 -11.67
CA MET A 199 18.93 -3.01 -12.84
C MET A 199 20.02 -3.34 -13.87
N GLU A 200 21.20 -3.76 -13.44
CA GLU A 200 22.30 -4.20 -14.32
C GLU A 200 22.00 -5.56 -14.99
N MET A 201 21.36 -6.51 -14.28
CA MET A 201 21.10 -7.86 -14.82
C MET A 201 19.84 -7.97 -15.71
N ILE A 202 18.78 -7.23 -15.36
CA ILE A 202 17.43 -7.43 -15.93
C ILE A 202 16.91 -6.15 -16.62
N GLY A 203 17.68 -5.06 -16.55
CA GLY A 203 17.34 -3.75 -17.10
C GLY A 203 16.66 -2.82 -16.08
N GLN A 204 16.92 -1.52 -16.21
CA GLN A 204 16.45 -0.47 -15.29
C GLN A 204 14.93 -0.46 -15.14
N ASN A 205 14.22 -0.62 -16.25
CA ASN A 205 12.77 -0.60 -16.32
C ASN A 205 12.11 -1.79 -15.60
N PHE A 206 12.64 -3.00 -15.80
CA PHE A 206 12.15 -4.20 -15.09
C PHE A 206 12.52 -4.15 -13.61
N GLY A 207 13.74 -3.73 -13.28
CA GLY A 207 14.19 -3.60 -11.91
C GLY A 207 13.31 -2.65 -11.09
N GLN A 208 13.00 -1.47 -11.61
CA GLN A 208 12.08 -0.54 -10.95
C GLN A 208 10.67 -1.12 -10.83
N ALA A 209 10.13 -1.73 -11.88
CA ALA A 209 8.80 -2.34 -11.85
C ALA A 209 8.68 -3.48 -10.82
N PHE A 210 9.69 -4.33 -10.73
CA PHE A 210 9.67 -5.53 -9.90
C PHE A 210 9.60 -5.22 -8.39
N TRP A 211 10.39 -4.28 -7.88
CA TRP A 211 10.35 -4.01 -6.44
C TRP A 211 9.45 -2.82 -6.06
N VAL A 212 9.40 -1.76 -6.88
CA VAL A 212 8.54 -0.58 -6.58
C VAL A 212 7.08 -0.96 -6.71
N PHE A 213 6.71 -1.70 -7.75
CA PHE A 213 5.31 -2.07 -7.98
C PHE A 213 5.03 -3.39 -7.32
N PHE A 214 5.61 -4.50 -7.77
CA PHE A 214 5.19 -5.81 -7.25
C PHE A 214 5.38 -5.97 -5.73
N GLY A 215 6.51 -5.49 -5.17
CA GLY A 215 6.72 -5.48 -3.72
C GLY A 215 5.66 -4.69 -2.94
N CYS A 216 5.42 -3.44 -3.33
CA CYS A 216 4.41 -2.58 -2.69
C CYS A 216 2.97 -3.08 -2.92
N HIS A 217 2.68 -3.68 -4.08
CA HIS A 217 1.39 -4.30 -4.37
C HIS A 217 1.14 -5.49 -3.45
N VAL A 218 2.11 -6.40 -3.30
CA VAL A 218 1.98 -7.57 -2.43
C VAL A 218 1.88 -7.14 -0.96
N ALA A 219 2.68 -6.17 -0.53
CA ALA A 219 2.65 -5.66 0.84
C ALA A 219 1.29 -5.02 1.17
N LEU A 220 0.82 -4.10 0.32
CA LEU A 220 -0.45 -3.41 0.53
C LEU A 220 -1.65 -4.35 0.43
N TRP A 221 -1.57 -5.36 -0.44
CA TRP A 221 -2.57 -6.42 -0.54
C TRP A 221 -2.65 -7.28 0.71
N GLY A 222 -1.51 -7.72 1.23
CA GLY A 222 -1.41 -8.46 2.49
C GLY A 222 -1.98 -7.66 3.66
N LEU A 223 -1.58 -6.38 3.78
CA LEU A 223 -2.09 -5.47 4.80
C LEU A 223 -3.61 -5.30 4.72
N PHE A 224 -4.15 -5.08 3.52
CA PHE A 224 -5.59 -4.97 3.29
C PHE A 224 -6.32 -6.23 3.75
N ARG A 225 -5.90 -7.40 3.27
CA ARG A 225 -6.58 -8.67 3.58
C ARG A 225 -6.48 -9.05 5.06
N MET A 226 -5.38 -8.69 5.71
CA MET A 226 -5.23 -8.81 7.16
C MET A 226 -6.30 -7.97 7.88
N LEU A 227 -6.52 -6.72 7.47
CA LEU A 227 -7.54 -5.84 8.09
C LEU A 227 -8.97 -6.34 7.86
N VAL A 228 -9.24 -6.90 6.69
CA VAL A 228 -10.53 -7.52 6.39
C VAL A 228 -10.78 -8.72 7.32
N ALA A 229 -9.79 -9.59 7.46
CA ALA A 229 -9.84 -10.73 8.37
C ALA A 229 -9.95 -10.30 9.86
N LEU A 230 -9.30 -9.20 10.23
CA LEU A 230 -9.37 -8.65 11.59
C LEU A 230 -10.70 -7.96 11.91
N ASN A 231 -11.47 -7.50 10.93
CA ASN A 231 -12.76 -6.86 11.19
C ASN A 231 -13.95 -7.81 10.95
N ASP A 232 -13.71 -9.11 10.71
CA ASP A 232 -14.73 -10.10 10.31
C ASP A 232 -15.64 -9.57 9.19
N VAL A 233 -15.10 -8.72 8.33
CA VAL A 233 -15.82 -8.27 7.15
C VAL A 233 -15.67 -9.40 6.15
N GLU A 234 -16.72 -10.19 5.97
CA GLU A 234 -16.85 -11.05 4.79
C GLU A 234 -16.98 -10.15 3.56
N LEU A 235 -15.85 -9.64 3.09
CA LEU A 235 -15.74 -9.16 1.73
C LEU A 235 -15.82 -10.41 0.85
N LEU A 236 -17.05 -10.81 0.53
CA LEU A 236 -17.45 -11.62 -0.64
C LEU A 236 -16.99 -10.89 -1.90
N VAL A 237 -15.68 -10.72 -2.05
CA VAL A 237 -15.08 -9.80 -3.02
C VAL A 237 -14.17 -10.52 -3.99
N PHE A 238 -13.97 -11.82 -3.81
CA PHE A 238 -13.31 -12.71 -4.78
C PHE A 238 -13.96 -14.09 -4.80
N ALA A 239 -15.30 -14.12 -4.78
CA ALA A 239 -16.05 -15.22 -5.38
C ALA A 239 -16.28 -14.85 -6.85
#